data_AF-A0A2M6NS13-F1
#
_entry.id   AF-A0A2M6NS13-F1
#
_cell.length_a   1.000
_cell.length_b   1.000
_cell.length_c   1.000
_cell.angle_alpha   90.00
_cell.angle_beta   90.00
_cell.angle_gamma   90.00
#
_symmetry.space_group_name_H-M   'P 1'
#
loop_
_entity.id
_entity.type
_entity.pdbx_description
1 polymer ?
#
loop_
_entity_poly.entity_id
_entity_poly.type
_entity_poly.pdbx_seq_one_letter_code
_entity_poly.pdbx_strand_id
1 'polypeptide(L)'
;MIKKFIFVILFLGLLFGIFNFVLALRSSNEIGVTQENKIEINFFYSPTCPHCAKEWEFLKELEKKYPEIKINRISIYEKDNVELLKEFYRNYNVPSEYYGMVPATFTSRYFIGFNEEIRKAVEECILECKKDIMSQQTVSIIDLEGNISIPILGKINIKKYSLPLLAVILGALDGFNVCSLGALVLILGLVLALHSRKKIFIFGGLFILTTAVIYGFLIVLWYQIFSLLVPYIRIMEILIGLLGIGGGIYFLKQFIKFRKQGPTCDIGTGKQIISKFSFKFQKSLRESKNILLLIGLVVLFAGIVTIIEFPCSAAVPVVFAGILSQSHLPSFFYLLYITFYLIFYLLDEIIVFLIAFFTMKIWLSSSKVTTWIILVQAIILFGLGAYYLFGFYLFR
;
A
#
# COMPACT_ATOMS: atom_id res chain seq x y z
N MET A 1 61.55 22.12 -34.56
CA MET A 1 60.16 22.01 -35.09
C MET A 1 59.79 20.60 -35.54
N ILE A 2 60.69 19.84 -36.18
CA ILE A 2 60.43 18.47 -36.68
C ILE A 2 59.91 17.47 -35.62
N LYS A 3 60.42 17.50 -34.37
CA LYS A 3 59.96 16.58 -33.31
C LYS A 3 58.49 16.80 -32.89
N LYS A 4 57.98 18.04 -32.95
CA LYS A 4 56.55 18.31 -32.65
C LYS A 4 55.64 17.84 -33.77
N PHE A 5 56.10 17.89 -35.03
CA PHE A 5 55.33 17.44 -36.18
C PHE A 5 55.19 15.92 -36.24
N ILE A 6 56.27 15.19 -35.87
CA ILE A 6 56.26 13.73 -35.78
C ILE A 6 55.27 13.25 -34.69
N PHE A 7 55.18 13.95 -33.56
CA PHE A 7 54.26 13.60 -32.48
C PHE A 7 52.79 13.79 -32.88
N VAL A 8 52.48 14.82 -33.66
CA VAL A 8 51.11 15.08 -34.16
C VAL A 8 50.69 14.03 -35.19
N ILE A 9 51.61 13.60 -36.07
CA ILE A 9 51.35 12.53 -37.05
C ILE A 9 51.15 11.18 -36.35
N LEU A 10 51.95 10.87 -35.33
CA LEU A 10 51.77 9.65 -34.52
C LEU A 10 50.44 9.66 -33.77
N PHE A 11 50.02 10.82 -33.23
CA PHE A 11 48.76 10.96 -32.52
C PHE A 11 47.53 10.86 -33.45
N LEU A 12 47.60 11.46 -34.65
CA LEU A 12 46.56 11.32 -35.68
C LEU A 12 46.47 9.89 -36.22
N GLY A 13 47.61 9.21 -36.40
CA GLY A 13 47.64 7.79 -36.76
C GLY A 13 47.02 6.89 -35.70
N LEU A 14 47.25 7.21 -34.41
CA LEU A 14 46.66 6.48 -33.29
C LEU A 14 45.14 6.71 -33.20
N LEU A 15 44.67 7.95 -33.40
CA LEU A 15 43.25 8.28 -33.48
C LEU A 15 42.55 7.60 -34.66
N PHE A 16 43.20 7.53 -35.82
CA PHE A 16 42.68 6.83 -36.99
C PHE A 16 42.64 5.30 -36.77
N GLY A 17 43.65 4.75 -36.09
CA GLY A 17 43.66 3.34 -35.68
C GLY A 17 42.52 3.01 -34.71
N ILE A 18 42.28 3.87 -33.71
CA ILE A 18 41.18 3.71 -32.75
C ILE A 18 39.81 3.84 -33.45
N PHE A 19 39.66 4.76 -34.39
CA PHE A 19 38.42 4.92 -35.16
C PHE A 19 38.10 3.69 -36.02
N ASN A 20 39.10 3.11 -36.69
CA ASN A 20 38.93 1.87 -37.45
C ASN A 20 38.69 0.65 -36.54
N PHE A 21 39.29 0.62 -35.34
CA PHE A 21 39.02 -0.42 -34.35
C PHE A 21 37.60 -0.35 -33.78
N VAL A 22 37.07 0.85 -33.55
CA VAL A 22 35.66 1.07 -33.14
C VAL A 22 34.69 0.69 -34.26
N LEU A 23 35.05 0.93 -35.53
CA LEU A 23 34.27 0.45 -36.69
C LEU A 23 34.33 -1.08 -36.85
N ALA A 24 35.47 -1.71 -36.60
CA ALA A 24 35.62 -3.17 -36.62
C ALA A 24 34.82 -3.85 -35.49
N LEU A 25 34.77 -3.24 -34.30
CA LEU A 25 33.88 -3.68 -33.21
C LEU A 25 32.39 -3.50 -33.52
N ARG A 26 32.04 -2.65 -34.50
CA ARG A 26 30.67 -2.47 -34.97
C ARG A 26 30.26 -3.49 -36.05
N SER A 27 31.21 -4.26 -36.59
CA SER A 27 31.02 -5.16 -37.73
C SER A 27 31.04 -6.66 -37.39
N SER A 28 31.06 -7.04 -36.12
CA SER A 28 30.91 -8.44 -35.69
C SER A 28 29.65 -8.62 -34.85
N ASN A 29 28.51 -8.38 -35.50
CA ASN A 29 27.26 -9.06 -35.19
C ASN A 29 26.45 -9.15 -36.49
N GLU A 30 27.00 -9.85 -37.49
CA GLU A 30 26.15 -10.61 -38.39
C GLU A 30 25.57 -11.78 -37.58
N ILE A 31 24.47 -11.48 -36.88
CA ILE A 31 23.54 -12.52 -36.51
C ILE A 31 22.87 -12.89 -37.84
N GLY A 32 23.23 -14.06 -38.36
CA GLY A 32 22.39 -14.76 -39.32
C GLY A 32 20.99 -14.80 -38.75
N VAL A 33 20.10 -13.98 -39.30
CA VAL A 33 18.69 -13.95 -38.93
C VAL A 33 18.05 -15.19 -39.54
N THR A 34 18.26 -16.34 -38.91
CA THR A 34 17.15 -17.28 -38.74
C THR A 34 16.21 -16.61 -37.75
N GLN A 35 15.31 -15.78 -38.27
CA GLN A 35 14.14 -15.33 -37.52
C GLN A 35 13.31 -16.60 -37.26
N GLU A 36 13.61 -17.29 -36.17
CA GLU A 36 12.52 -17.92 -35.43
C GLU A 36 11.66 -16.75 -34.96
N ASN A 37 10.58 -16.48 -35.70
CA ASN A 37 9.54 -15.51 -35.35
C ASN A 37 8.89 -15.94 -34.04
N LYS A 38 9.62 -15.77 -32.93
CA LYS A 38 9.10 -16.06 -31.60
C LYS A 38 8.34 -14.85 -31.09
N ILE A 39 7.09 -15.06 -30.72
CA ILE A 39 6.24 -14.01 -30.15
C ILE A 39 6.81 -13.71 -28.76
N GLU A 40 7.36 -12.50 -28.58
CA GLU A 40 7.95 -12.08 -27.31
C GLU A 40 6.87 -11.50 -26.39
N ILE A 41 6.77 -12.05 -25.18
CA ILE A 41 5.82 -11.65 -24.15
C ILE A 41 6.63 -11.13 -22.97
N ASN A 42 6.43 -9.87 -22.59
CA ASN A 42 7.09 -9.26 -21.43
C ASN A 42 6.11 -9.21 -20.27
N PHE A 43 6.35 -10.04 -19.25
CA PHE A 43 5.52 -10.17 -18.07
C PHE A 43 6.20 -9.51 -16.87
N PHE A 44 5.69 -8.35 -16.46
CA PHE A 44 6.14 -7.65 -15.27
C PHE A 44 5.32 -8.08 -14.06
N TYR A 45 6.01 -8.50 -13.00
CA TYR A 45 5.36 -9.11 -11.85
C TYR A 45 6.00 -8.69 -10.53
N SER A 46 5.21 -8.83 -9.46
CA SER A 46 5.70 -8.78 -8.08
C SER A 46 5.56 -10.17 -7.45
N PRO A 47 6.57 -10.70 -6.75
CA PRO A 47 6.44 -11.92 -5.97
C PRO A 47 5.37 -11.87 -4.87
N THR A 48 5.00 -10.69 -4.37
CA THR A 48 3.94 -10.52 -3.34
C THR A 48 2.54 -10.35 -3.93
N CYS A 49 2.39 -10.42 -5.24
CA CYS A 49 1.13 -10.19 -5.92
C CYS A 49 0.42 -11.53 -6.23
N PRO A 50 -0.73 -11.83 -5.61
CA PRO A 50 -1.42 -13.12 -5.81
C PRO A 50 -1.92 -13.33 -7.24
N HIS A 51 -2.29 -12.25 -7.93
CA HIS A 51 -2.69 -12.31 -9.34
C HIS A 51 -1.51 -12.63 -10.26
N CYS A 52 -0.32 -12.15 -9.91
CA CYS A 52 0.92 -12.43 -10.61
C CYS A 52 1.30 -13.91 -10.50
N ALA A 53 1.09 -14.54 -9.33
CA ALA A 53 1.33 -15.97 -9.15
C ALA A 53 0.40 -16.83 -10.03
N LYS A 54 -0.87 -16.43 -10.18
CA LYS A 54 -1.81 -17.10 -11.08
C LYS A 54 -1.42 -16.95 -12.54
N GLU A 55 -1.04 -15.74 -12.96
CA GLU A 55 -0.56 -15.50 -14.32
C GLU A 55 0.73 -16.26 -14.60
N TRP A 56 1.63 -16.35 -13.62
CA TRP A 56 2.88 -17.09 -13.73
C TRP A 56 2.66 -18.56 -14.10
N GLU A 57 1.79 -19.27 -13.37
CA GLU A 57 1.49 -20.67 -13.68
C GLU A 57 0.76 -20.81 -15.02
N PHE A 58 -0.15 -19.89 -15.35
CA PHE A 58 -0.78 -19.86 -16.69
C PHE A 58 0.27 -19.69 -17.81
N LEU A 59 1.15 -18.69 -17.72
CA LEU A 59 2.18 -18.42 -18.72
C LEU A 59 3.17 -19.60 -18.86
N LYS A 60 3.42 -20.33 -17.78
CA LYS A 60 4.22 -21.57 -17.78
C LYS A 60 3.51 -22.74 -18.47
N GLU A 61 2.19 -22.86 -18.34
CA GLU A 61 1.39 -23.79 -19.17
C GLU A 61 1.42 -23.37 -20.65
N LEU A 62 1.39 -22.06 -20.90
CA LEU A 62 1.34 -21.47 -22.23
C LEU A 62 2.66 -21.67 -23.01
N GLU A 63 3.82 -21.52 -22.36
CA GLU A 63 5.13 -21.84 -22.96
C GLU A 63 5.25 -23.31 -23.37
N LYS A 64 4.61 -24.23 -22.63
CA LYS A 64 4.57 -25.64 -23.01
C LYS A 64 3.66 -25.88 -24.22
N LYS A 65 2.57 -25.13 -24.31
CA LYS A 65 1.54 -25.27 -25.35
C LYS A 65 1.98 -24.65 -26.69
N TYR A 66 2.75 -23.55 -26.64
CA TYR A 66 3.23 -22.81 -27.81
C TYR A 66 4.75 -22.60 -27.71
N PRO A 67 5.58 -23.55 -28.19
CA PRO A 67 7.04 -23.43 -28.11
C PRO A 67 7.63 -22.23 -28.88
N GLU A 68 6.83 -21.63 -29.77
CA GLU A 68 7.17 -20.41 -30.49
C GLU A 68 7.07 -19.13 -29.64
N ILE A 69 6.56 -19.16 -28.40
CA ILE A 69 6.52 -17.96 -27.55
C ILE A 69 7.76 -17.87 -26.65
N LYS A 70 8.25 -16.65 -26.43
CA LYS A 70 9.33 -16.35 -25.48
C LYS A 70 8.77 -15.44 -24.40
N ILE A 71 8.68 -15.93 -23.16
CA ILE A 71 8.16 -15.13 -22.04
C ILE A 71 9.31 -14.59 -21.19
N ASN A 72 9.53 -13.29 -21.28
CA ASN A 72 10.44 -12.57 -20.41
C ASN A 72 9.72 -12.24 -19.10
N ARG A 73 10.17 -12.82 -18.00
CA ARG A 73 9.58 -12.59 -16.66
C ARG A 73 10.43 -11.57 -15.92
N ILE A 74 9.87 -10.40 -15.65
CA ILE A 74 10.61 -9.23 -15.18
C ILE A 74 10.06 -8.81 -13.81
N SER A 75 10.89 -8.95 -12.78
CA SER A 75 10.49 -8.62 -11.41
C SER A 75 10.61 -7.12 -11.16
N ILE A 76 9.52 -6.49 -10.70
CA ILE A 76 9.52 -5.06 -10.35
C ILE A 76 10.23 -4.75 -9.01
N TYR A 77 10.83 -5.76 -8.37
CA TYR A 77 11.64 -5.57 -7.16
C TYR A 77 13.02 -5.00 -7.45
N GLU A 78 13.49 -5.18 -8.69
CA GLU A 78 14.76 -4.63 -9.14
C GLU A 78 14.54 -3.21 -9.66
N LYS A 79 15.38 -2.28 -9.21
CA LYS A 79 15.23 -0.84 -9.48
C LYS A 79 15.23 -0.53 -10.98
N ASP A 80 16.07 -1.22 -11.75
CA ASP A 80 16.21 -1.00 -13.20
C ASP A 80 14.95 -1.48 -13.96
N ASN A 81 14.29 -2.52 -13.46
CA ASN A 81 13.07 -3.07 -14.05
C ASN A 81 11.84 -2.17 -13.83
N VAL A 82 11.85 -1.33 -12.80
CA VAL A 82 10.79 -0.33 -12.59
C VAL A 82 10.83 0.75 -13.65
N GLU A 83 12.03 1.21 -14.03
CA GLU A 83 12.16 2.19 -15.11
C GLU A 83 11.82 1.56 -16.46
N LEU A 84 12.24 0.32 -16.68
CA LEU A 84 11.84 -0.46 -17.85
C LEU A 84 10.30 -0.58 -17.96
N LEU A 85 9.61 -0.92 -16.87
CA LEU A 85 8.14 -0.98 -16.85
C LEU A 85 7.50 0.37 -17.23
N LYS A 86 8.05 1.50 -16.77
CA LYS A 86 7.56 2.83 -17.17
C LYS A 86 7.77 3.09 -18.65
N GLU A 87 8.88 2.64 -19.24
CA GLU A 87 9.10 2.73 -20.69
C GLU A 87 8.06 1.93 -21.46
N PHE A 88 7.76 0.70 -21.03
CA PHE A 88 6.67 -0.10 -21.62
C PHE A 88 5.32 0.61 -21.50
N TYR A 89 4.99 1.18 -20.35
CA TYR A 89 3.74 1.95 -20.20
C TYR A 89 3.64 3.13 -21.17
N ARG A 90 4.73 3.88 -21.37
CA ARG A 90 4.76 4.99 -22.34
C ARG A 90 4.63 4.48 -23.78
N ASN A 91 5.36 3.43 -24.14
CA ASN A 91 5.39 2.90 -25.50
C ASN A 91 4.04 2.32 -25.93
N TYR A 92 3.30 1.71 -24.99
CA TYR A 92 1.99 1.12 -25.25
C TYR A 92 0.83 2.12 -25.01
N ASN A 93 1.13 3.40 -24.72
CA ASN A 93 0.16 4.43 -24.38
C ASN A 93 -0.82 3.97 -23.28
N VAL A 94 -0.29 3.27 -22.27
CA VAL A 94 -1.10 2.83 -21.14
C VAL A 94 -1.59 4.06 -20.38
N PRO A 95 -2.87 4.13 -19.98
CA PRO A 95 -3.36 5.25 -19.18
C PRO A 95 -2.55 5.39 -17.89
N SER A 96 -2.25 6.63 -17.50
CA SER A 96 -1.40 6.94 -16.34
C SER A 96 -1.94 6.38 -15.02
N GLU A 97 -3.24 6.10 -14.94
CA GLU A 97 -3.91 5.45 -13.81
C GLU A 97 -3.46 4.00 -13.57
N TYR A 98 -2.94 3.29 -14.59
CA TYR A 98 -2.43 1.93 -14.45
C TYR A 98 -0.92 1.86 -14.16
N TYR A 99 -0.25 3.01 -14.04
CA TYR A 99 1.20 3.04 -13.85
C TYR A 99 1.57 2.46 -12.50
N GLY A 100 2.46 1.47 -12.52
CA GLY A 100 2.93 0.75 -11.34
C GLY A 100 2.04 -0.41 -10.90
N MET A 101 0.95 -0.71 -11.62
CA MET A 101 0.17 -1.92 -11.38
C MET A 101 0.92 -3.15 -11.89
N VAL A 102 0.83 -4.26 -11.17
CA VAL A 102 1.28 -5.58 -11.64
C VAL A 102 0.23 -6.63 -11.22
N PRO A 103 0.02 -7.70 -11.99
CA PRO A 103 0.80 -8.07 -13.17
C PRO A 103 0.53 -7.17 -14.37
N ALA A 104 1.55 -6.95 -15.20
CA ALA A 104 1.43 -6.23 -16.46
C ALA A 104 2.13 -7.01 -17.57
N THR A 105 1.36 -7.42 -18.57
CA THR A 105 1.83 -8.30 -19.65
C THR A 105 1.76 -7.58 -20.98
N PHE A 106 2.88 -7.51 -21.69
CA PHE A 106 3.02 -6.81 -22.96
C PHE A 106 3.37 -7.79 -24.08
N THR A 107 2.60 -7.71 -25.17
CA THR A 107 2.67 -8.52 -26.39
C THR A 107 2.53 -7.58 -27.59
N SER A 108 1.75 -7.90 -28.64
CA SER A 108 1.29 -6.87 -29.59
C SER A 108 0.30 -5.87 -28.95
N ARG A 109 -0.34 -6.27 -27.85
CA ARG A 109 -1.21 -5.47 -26.98
C ARG A 109 -0.70 -5.56 -25.54
N TYR A 110 -1.26 -4.76 -24.63
CA TYR A 110 -0.95 -4.83 -23.20
C TYR A 110 -2.15 -5.33 -22.40
N PHE A 111 -1.87 -5.97 -21.26
CA PHE A 111 -2.84 -6.48 -20.30
C PHE A 111 -2.42 -6.07 -18.90
N ILE A 112 -3.32 -5.45 -18.13
CA ILE A 112 -3.07 -5.04 -16.73
C ILE A 112 -3.99 -5.86 -15.82
N GLY A 113 -3.40 -6.51 -14.81
CA GLY A 113 -4.10 -7.46 -13.95
C GLY A 113 -4.19 -8.87 -14.56
N PHE A 114 -4.75 -9.81 -13.80
CA PHE A 114 -4.95 -11.18 -14.28
C PHE A 114 -6.22 -11.83 -13.71
N ASN A 115 -7.07 -12.33 -14.62
CA ASN A 115 -8.30 -13.08 -14.37
C ASN A 115 -8.58 -14.06 -15.53
N GLU A 116 -9.70 -14.80 -15.49
CA GLU A 116 -10.04 -15.78 -16.54
C GLU A 116 -10.35 -15.14 -17.91
N GLU A 117 -10.75 -13.88 -17.97
CA GLU A 117 -10.99 -13.17 -19.23
C GLU A 117 -9.67 -12.75 -19.87
N ILE A 118 -8.74 -12.20 -19.07
CA ILE A 118 -7.38 -11.88 -19.50
C ILE A 118 -6.65 -13.17 -19.90
N ARG A 119 -6.85 -14.28 -19.19
CA ARG A 119 -6.33 -15.60 -19.59
C ARG A 119 -6.74 -15.95 -21.02
N LYS A 120 -8.04 -15.82 -21.35
CA LYS A 120 -8.55 -16.07 -22.70
C LYS A 120 -8.03 -15.03 -23.70
N ALA A 121 -8.02 -13.75 -23.35
CA ALA A 121 -7.58 -12.67 -24.23
C ALA A 121 -6.08 -12.74 -24.56
N VAL A 122 -5.24 -13.19 -23.62
CA VAL A 122 -3.80 -13.43 -23.85
C VAL A 122 -3.63 -14.64 -24.77
N GLU A 123 -4.39 -15.72 -24.57
CA GLU A 123 -4.36 -16.89 -25.44
C GLU A 123 -4.90 -16.57 -26.86
N GLU A 124 -5.96 -15.78 -26.96
CA GLU A 124 -6.52 -15.27 -28.21
C GLU A 124 -5.55 -14.31 -28.92
N CYS A 125 -4.86 -13.40 -28.21
CA CYS A 125 -3.75 -12.66 -28.83
C CYS A 125 -2.73 -13.64 -29.35
N ILE A 126 -2.22 -14.61 -28.60
CA ILE A 126 -1.17 -15.48 -29.17
C ILE A 126 -1.62 -16.18 -30.48
N LEU A 127 -2.91 -16.48 -30.62
CA LEU A 127 -3.51 -16.98 -31.87
C LEU A 127 -3.68 -15.91 -32.97
N GLU A 128 -4.04 -14.66 -32.62
CA GLU A 128 -4.17 -13.50 -33.53
C GLU A 128 -2.81 -12.91 -33.94
N CYS A 129 -1.92 -12.76 -32.96
CA CYS A 129 -0.53 -12.34 -33.01
C CYS A 129 0.32 -13.32 -33.85
N LYS A 130 -0.19 -14.52 -34.14
CA LYS A 130 0.33 -15.46 -35.16
C LYS A 130 -0.11 -15.15 -36.59
N LYS A 131 -1.22 -14.44 -36.77
CA LYS A 131 -1.79 -14.05 -38.07
C LYS A 131 -1.42 -12.64 -38.52
N ASP A 132 -0.95 -11.78 -37.62
CA ASP A 132 -0.74 -10.36 -37.91
C ASP A 132 0.71 -9.91 -37.65
N ILE A 133 1.59 -10.12 -38.64
CA ILE A 133 2.74 -9.24 -38.88
C ILE A 133 2.29 -8.24 -39.94
N MET A 134 1.37 -7.33 -39.59
CA MET A 134 1.11 -6.02 -40.22
C MET A 134 -0.32 -5.52 -39.91
N SER A 135 -0.49 -4.81 -38.80
CA SER A 135 -1.15 -3.49 -38.82
C SER A 135 -1.18 -2.85 -37.44
N GLN A 136 -0.89 -1.55 -37.42
CA GLN A 136 -1.02 -0.69 -36.26
C GLN A 136 -2.51 -0.38 -36.00
N GLN A 137 -2.80 -0.18 -34.71
CA GLN A 137 -3.91 0.60 -34.15
C GLN A 137 -5.33 0.15 -34.49
N THR A 138 -5.97 -0.46 -33.49
CA THR A 138 -7.28 0.02 -33.02
C THR A 138 -7.47 -0.37 -31.56
N VAL A 139 -7.73 0.65 -30.74
CA VAL A 139 -8.00 0.55 -29.31
C VAL A 139 -9.39 -0.05 -29.13
N SER A 140 -9.48 -1.25 -28.57
CA SER A 140 -10.71 -1.79 -27.99
C SER A 140 -10.68 -1.55 -26.49
N ILE A 141 -11.36 -0.49 -26.04
CA ILE A 141 -11.71 -0.30 -24.63
C ILE A 141 -12.64 -1.45 -24.24
N ILE A 142 -12.16 -2.37 -23.40
CA ILE A 142 -12.98 -3.42 -22.80
C ILE A 142 -13.21 -3.08 -21.33
N ASP A 143 -14.49 -2.90 -21.05
CA ASP A 143 -15.15 -2.62 -19.78
C ASP A 143 -14.94 -3.75 -18.76
N LEU A 144 -14.20 -3.49 -17.68
CA LEU A 144 -13.86 -4.50 -16.66
C LEU A 144 -15.03 -4.72 -15.69
N GLU A 145 -15.67 -5.89 -15.75
CA GLU A 145 -16.57 -6.35 -14.69
C GLU A 145 -15.81 -6.63 -13.38
N GLY A 146 -15.88 -5.64 -12.48
CA GLY A 146 -15.20 -5.61 -11.21
C GLY A 146 -15.56 -6.77 -10.29
N ASN A 147 -14.65 -7.71 -10.10
CA ASN A 147 -14.70 -8.68 -9.01
C ASN A 147 -13.40 -8.60 -8.20
N ILE A 148 -13.48 -8.18 -6.93
CA ILE A 148 -12.37 -8.28 -5.96
C ILE A 148 -12.59 -9.55 -5.13
N SER A 149 -11.56 -10.38 -5.03
CA SER A 149 -11.55 -11.53 -4.12
C SER A 149 -10.87 -11.15 -2.81
N ILE A 150 -11.64 -11.11 -1.72
CA ILE A 150 -11.12 -10.86 -0.37
C ILE A 150 -10.89 -12.22 0.32
N PRO A 151 -9.75 -12.45 1.00
CA PRO A 151 -9.37 -13.76 1.55
C PRO A 151 -10.35 -14.42 2.53
N ILE A 152 -11.33 -13.68 3.05
CA ILE A 152 -12.26 -14.15 4.09
C ILE A 152 -13.73 -14.12 3.61
N LEU A 153 -14.08 -13.26 2.65
CA LEU A 153 -15.46 -12.98 2.24
C LEU A 153 -15.82 -13.57 0.85
N GLY A 154 -14.87 -14.15 0.13
CA GLY A 154 -15.09 -14.70 -1.20
C GLY A 154 -15.12 -13.64 -2.30
N LYS A 155 -15.65 -14.00 -3.48
CA LYS A 155 -15.71 -13.12 -4.67
C LYS A 155 -16.83 -12.10 -4.49
N ILE A 156 -16.48 -10.81 -4.40
CA ILE A 156 -17.46 -9.72 -4.33
C ILE A 156 -17.45 -8.99 -5.67
N ASN A 157 -18.61 -8.97 -6.34
CA ASN A 157 -18.80 -8.29 -7.61
C ASN A 157 -19.05 -6.80 -7.37
N ILE A 158 -18.00 -6.00 -7.51
CA ILE A 158 -17.92 -4.56 -7.28
C ILE A 158 -18.92 -3.79 -8.15
N LYS A 159 -19.23 -4.28 -9.37
CA LYS A 159 -20.26 -3.65 -10.24
C LYS A 159 -21.68 -3.80 -9.71
N LYS A 160 -21.94 -4.74 -8.79
CA LYS A 160 -23.25 -4.88 -8.13
C LYS A 160 -23.46 -3.91 -6.97
N TYR A 161 -22.40 -3.34 -6.43
CA TYR A 161 -22.48 -2.47 -5.26
C TYR A 161 -22.35 -1.02 -5.67
N SER A 162 -23.25 -0.18 -5.16
CA SER A 162 -23.15 1.27 -5.37
C SER A 162 -21.89 1.81 -4.68
N LEU A 163 -21.29 2.87 -5.24
CA LEU A 163 -20.12 3.53 -4.64
C LEU A 163 -20.31 3.92 -3.16
N PRO A 164 -21.49 4.44 -2.71
CA PRO A 164 -21.73 4.66 -1.30
C PRO A 164 -21.65 3.38 -0.46
N LEU A 165 -22.16 2.27 -0.97
CA LEU A 165 -22.16 0.99 -0.24
C LEU A 165 -20.74 0.41 -0.13
N LEU A 166 -19.92 0.57 -1.18
CA LEU A 166 -18.50 0.23 -1.12
C LEU A 166 -17.75 1.11 -0.11
N ALA A 167 -18.03 2.41 -0.06
CA ALA A 167 -17.45 3.32 0.91
C ALA A 167 -17.79 2.90 2.36
N VAL A 168 -19.04 2.46 2.61
CA VAL A 168 -19.47 1.95 3.91
C VAL A 168 -18.72 0.69 4.29
N ILE A 169 -18.71 -0.31 3.41
CA ILE A 169 -18.12 -1.63 3.69
C ILE A 169 -16.61 -1.49 3.88
N LEU A 170 -15.92 -0.85 2.93
CA LEU A 170 -14.47 -0.71 2.97
C LEU A 170 -14.04 0.24 4.09
N GLY A 171 -14.74 1.35 4.29
CA GLY A 171 -14.47 2.26 5.41
C GLY A 171 -14.64 1.58 6.76
N ALA A 172 -15.73 0.82 6.98
CA ALA A 172 -15.91 0.09 8.22
C ALA A 172 -14.83 -1.00 8.42
N LEU A 173 -14.48 -1.75 7.37
CA LEU A 173 -13.42 -2.76 7.44
C LEU A 173 -12.06 -2.13 7.79
N ASP A 174 -11.79 -0.93 7.29
CA ASP A 174 -10.58 -0.17 7.58
C ASP A 174 -10.56 0.39 9.01
N GLY A 175 -11.71 0.91 9.49
CA GLY A 175 -11.86 1.45 10.85
C GLY A 175 -11.65 0.39 11.93
N PHE A 176 -12.14 -0.84 11.72
CA PHE A 176 -11.90 -1.97 12.63
C PHE A 176 -10.49 -2.59 12.50
N ASN A 177 -9.45 -1.76 12.38
CA ASN A 177 -8.05 -2.20 12.39
C ASN A 177 -7.45 -2.20 13.81
N VAL A 178 -6.48 -3.09 14.04
CA VAL A 178 -5.78 -3.29 15.31
C VAL A 178 -5.03 -2.03 15.79
N CYS A 179 -4.63 -1.19 14.85
CA CYS A 179 -3.96 0.08 15.10
C CYS A 179 -4.92 1.13 15.70
N SER A 180 -6.14 1.23 15.17
CA SER A 180 -7.16 2.18 15.64
C SER A 180 -7.60 1.88 17.08
N LEU A 181 -7.68 0.60 17.46
CA LEU A 181 -8.00 0.21 18.84
C LEU A 181 -7.01 0.78 19.87
N GLY A 182 -5.75 1.01 19.49
CA GLY A 182 -4.76 1.68 20.33
C GLY A 182 -5.01 3.19 20.46
N ALA A 183 -5.35 3.84 19.35
CA ALA A 183 -5.72 5.27 19.33
C ALA A 183 -6.95 5.52 20.22
N LEU A 184 -7.93 4.63 20.19
CA LEU A 184 -9.17 4.72 20.97
C LEU A 184 -8.93 4.71 22.50
N VAL A 185 -8.01 3.87 23.00
CA VAL A 185 -7.61 3.87 24.42
C VAL A 185 -6.93 5.19 24.81
N LEU A 186 -6.16 5.78 23.89
CA LEU A 186 -5.47 7.05 24.10
C LEU A 186 -6.43 8.25 24.10
N ILE A 187 -7.40 8.27 23.16
CA ILE A 187 -8.49 9.25 23.14
C ILE A 187 -9.27 9.20 24.44
N LEU A 188 -9.65 8.00 24.89
CA LEU A 188 -10.34 7.82 26.16
C LEU A 188 -9.49 8.35 27.33
N GLY A 189 -8.19 8.02 27.40
CA GLY A 189 -7.29 8.52 28.42
C GLY A 189 -7.17 10.05 28.45
N LEU A 190 -7.10 10.68 27.28
CA LEU A 190 -7.06 12.14 27.12
C LEU A 190 -8.38 12.79 27.57
N VAL A 191 -9.51 12.26 27.12
CA VAL A 191 -10.87 12.73 27.45
C VAL A 191 -11.12 12.72 28.96
N LEU A 192 -10.67 11.67 29.64
CA LEU A 192 -10.84 11.53 31.09
C LEU A 192 -9.99 12.51 31.90
N ALA A 193 -8.78 12.82 31.43
CA ALA A 193 -7.89 13.75 32.11
C ALA A 193 -8.45 15.19 32.16
N LEU A 194 -9.35 15.54 31.22
CA LEU A 194 -9.87 16.89 31.06
C LEU A 194 -11.01 17.26 32.03
N HIS A 195 -11.64 16.28 32.70
CA HIS A 195 -12.71 16.43 33.73
C HIS A 195 -13.86 17.41 33.39
N SER A 196 -14.03 17.84 32.13
CA SER A 196 -14.97 18.89 31.72
C SER A 196 -15.62 18.55 30.39
N ARG A 197 -16.96 18.51 30.35
CA ARG A 197 -17.74 18.17 29.15
C ARG A 197 -17.41 19.06 27.95
N LYS A 198 -17.24 20.37 28.16
CA LYS A 198 -16.88 21.32 27.09
C LYS A 198 -15.50 21.02 26.51
N LYS A 199 -14.52 20.73 27.38
CA LYS A 199 -13.16 20.37 26.95
C LYS A 199 -13.14 19.04 26.21
N ILE A 200 -13.90 18.05 26.70
CA ILE A 200 -14.04 16.75 26.03
C ILE A 200 -14.57 16.95 24.61
N PHE A 201 -15.66 17.70 24.45
CA PHE A 201 -16.23 17.94 23.13
C PHE A 201 -15.25 18.63 22.18
N ILE A 202 -14.59 19.70 22.65
CA ILE A 202 -13.65 20.48 21.83
C ILE A 202 -12.43 19.65 21.46
N PHE A 203 -11.74 19.04 22.43
CA PHE A 203 -10.47 18.35 22.17
C PHE A 203 -10.66 16.96 21.55
N GLY A 204 -11.71 16.22 21.95
CA GLY A 204 -12.05 14.94 21.31
C GLY A 204 -12.58 15.14 19.89
N GLY A 205 -13.44 16.13 19.67
CA GLY A 205 -13.88 16.51 18.32
C GLY A 205 -12.72 16.97 17.44
N LEU A 206 -11.81 17.79 17.99
CA LEU A 206 -10.60 18.23 17.29
C LEU A 206 -9.68 17.06 16.92
N PHE A 207 -9.54 16.07 17.80
CA PHE A 207 -8.78 14.86 17.51
C PHE A 207 -9.37 14.09 16.32
N ILE A 208 -10.68 13.82 16.35
CA ILE A 208 -11.38 13.09 15.28
C ILE A 208 -11.30 13.87 13.96
N LEU A 209 -11.54 15.19 14.00
CA LEU A 209 -11.47 16.04 12.82
C LEU A 209 -10.07 16.06 12.22
N THR A 210 -9.03 16.18 13.07
CA THR A 210 -7.64 16.18 12.63
C THR A 210 -7.27 14.85 11.99
N THR A 211 -7.70 13.74 12.60
CA THR A 211 -7.50 12.39 12.06
C THR A 211 -8.18 12.26 10.69
N ALA A 212 -9.44 12.70 10.56
CA ALA A 212 -10.16 12.68 9.28
C ALA A 212 -9.45 13.48 8.18
N VAL A 213 -8.99 14.69 8.50
CA VAL A 213 -8.31 15.58 7.53
C VAL A 213 -6.97 14.98 7.10
N ILE A 214 -6.15 14.54 8.04
CA ILE A 214 -4.82 13.99 7.73
C ILE A 214 -4.96 12.67 6.99
N TYR A 215 -5.84 11.77 7.45
CA TYR A 215 -6.08 10.50 6.80
C TYR A 215 -6.66 10.70 5.39
N GLY A 216 -7.65 11.58 5.21
CA GLY A 216 -8.20 11.91 3.90
C GLY A 216 -7.16 12.50 2.95
N PHE A 217 -6.27 13.37 3.45
CA PHE A 217 -5.16 13.89 2.67
C PHE A 217 -4.18 12.79 2.25
N LEU A 218 -3.89 11.85 3.15
CA LEU A 218 -3.04 10.69 2.86
C LEU A 218 -3.67 9.79 1.79
N ILE A 219 -4.99 9.57 1.79
CA ILE A 219 -5.69 8.81 0.73
C ILE A 219 -5.54 9.52 -0.62
N VAL A 220 -5.80 10.82 -0.69
CA VAL A 220 -5.75 11.60 -1.94
C VAL A 220 -4.33 11.65 -2.50
N LEU A 221 -3.33 11.88 -1.65
CA LEU A 221 -1.94 11.92 -2.06
C LEU A 221 -1.30 10.54 -2.21
N TRP A 222 -2.00 9.48 -1.83
CA TRP A 222 -1.40 8.16 -1.75
C TRP A 222 -0.77 7.75 -3.06
N TYR A 223 -1.40 8.02 -4.21
CA TYR A 223 -0.83 7.64 -5.51
C TYR A 223 0.59 8.22 -5.73
N GLN A 224 0.77 9.51 -5.44
CA GLN A 224 2.07 10.17 -5.57
C GLN A 224 3.08 9.62 -4.55
N ILE A 225 2.64 9.44 -3.30
CA ILE A 225 3.46 8.92 -2.21
C ILE A 225 3.87 7.45 -2.47
N PHE A 226 2.95 6.63 -2.94
CA PHE A 226 3.14 5.22 -3.23
C PHE A 226 4.21 5.02 -4.29
N SER A 227 4.19 5.81 -5.37
CA SER A 227 5.21 5.76 -6.43
C SER A 227 6.65 5.96 -5.89
N LEU A 228 6.81 6.72 -4.81
CA LEU A 228 8.09 6.95 -4.14
C LEU A 228 8.41 5.86 -3.11
N LEU A 229 7.40 5.28 -2.49
CA LEU A 229 7.52 4.27 -1.44
C LEU A 229 7.65 2.84 -1.98
N VAL A 230 7.27 2.54 -3.23
CA VAL A 230 7.34 1.19 -3.83
C VAL A 230 8.67 0.47 -3.54
N PRO A 231 9.85 1.11 -3.71
CA PRO A 231 11.14 0.43 -3.45
C PRO A 231 11.33 0.03 -1.97
N TYR A 232 10.61 0.68 -1.06
CA TYR A 232 10.74 0.52 0.39
C TYR A 232 9.62 -0.33 1.01
N ILE A 233 8.58 -0.70 0.25
CA ILE A 233 7.42 -1.46 0.77
C ILE A 233 7.87 -2.72 1.51
N ARG A 234 8.82 -3.50 0.93
CA ARG A 234 9.33 -4.73 1.57
C ARG A 234 9.98 -4.45 2.93
N ILE A 235 10.73 -3.36 3.04
CA ILE A 235 11.38 -2.98 4.31
C ILE A 235 10.30 -2.58 5.32
N MET A 236 9.28 -1.82 4.89
CA MET A 236 8.17 -1.43 5.75
C MET A 236 7.35 -2.64 6.21
N GLU A 237 7.05 -3.60 5.35
CA GLU A 237 6.35 -4.84 5.70
C GLU A 237 7.12 -5.66 6.74
N ILE A 238 8.44 -5.82 6.57
CA ILE A 238 9.28 -6.51 7.55
C ILE A 238 9.29 -5.76 8.88
N LEU A 239 9.41 -4.43 8.85
CA LEU A 239 9.39 -3.61 10.06
C LEU A 239 8.05 -3.69 10.79
N ILE A 240 6.93 -3.52 10.08
CA ILE A 240 5.57 -3.65 10.63
C ILE A 240 5.35 -5.07 11.15
N GLY A 241 5.83 -6.07 10.42
CA GLY A 241 5.79 -7.47 10.82
C GLY A 241 6.52 -7.73 12.14
N LEU A 242 7.76 -7.27 12.26
CA LEU A 242 8.56 -7.37 13.49
C LEU A 242 7.93 -6.59 14.65
N LEU A 243 7.42 -5.38 14.39
CA LEU A 243 6.70 -4.58 15.37
C LEU A 243 5.41 -5.27 15.83
N GLY A 244 4.69 -5.92 14.90
CA GLY A 244 3.49 -6.70 15.17
C GLY A 244 3.78 -7.91 16.07
N ILE A 245 4.80 -8.70 15.76
CA ILE A 245 5.24 -9.82 16.60
C ILE A 245 5.73 -9.31 17.97
N GLY A 246 6.57 -8.27 18.00
CA GLY A 246 7.07 -7.68 19.23
C GLY A 246 5.96 -7.11 20.11
N GLY A 247 5.02 -6.38 19.51
CA GLY A 247 3.82 -5.86 20.16
C GLY A 247 2.91 -6.98 20.67
N GLY A 248 2.67 -8.01 19.87
CA GLY A 248 1.92 -9.20 20.25
C GLY A 248 2.52 -9.90 21.48
N ILE A 249 3.84 -10.10 21.52
CA ILE A 249 4.54 -10.66 22.69
C ILE A 249 4.36 -9.76 23.92
N TYR A 250 4.50 -8.45 23.74
CA TYR A 250 4.34 -7.48 24.82
C TYR A 250 2.92 -7.52 25.42
N PHE A 251 1.89 -7.43 24.58
CA PHE A 251 0.49 -7.46 25.02
C PHE A 251 0.09 -8.83 25.59
N LEU A 252 0.62 -9.93 25.06
CA LEU A 252 0.38 -11.26 25.62
C LEU A 252 0.99 -11.41 27.03
N LYS A 253 2.22 -10.93 27.24
CA LYS A 253 2.83 -10.88 28.57
C LYS A 253 2.00 -10.01 29.52
N GLN A 254 1.50 -8.89 29.03
CA GLN A 254 0.64 -7.98 29.79
C GLN A 254 -0.70 -8.65 30.17
N PHE A 255 -1.33 -9.38 29.25
CA PHE A 255 -2.53 -10.17 29.51
C PHE A 255 -2.31 -11.20 30.61
N ILE A 256 -1.23 -11.99 30.53
CA ILE A 256 -0.90 -13.01 31.53
C ILE A 256 -0.71 -12.37 32.92
N LYS A 257 -0.06 -11.19 32.97
CA LYS A 257 0.11 -10.44 34.21
C LYS A 257 -1.24 -9.95 34.76
N PHE A 258 -2.09 -9.37 33.92
CA PHE A 258 -3.41 -8.85 34.31
C PHE A 258 -4.36 -9.95 34.76
N ARG A 259 -4.27 -11.16 34.18
CA ARG A 259 -5.04 -12.33 34.61
C ARG A 259 -4.62 -12.82 36.01
N LYS A 260 -3.34 -12.70 36.37
CA LYS A 260 -2.79 -13.17 37.65
C LYS A 260 -2.96 -12.18 38.81
N GLN A 261 -2.80 -10.88 38.55
CA GLN A 261 -2.70 -9.85 39.59
C GLN A 261 -3.83 -8.80 39.50
N GLY A 262 -4.73 -8.92 38.51
CA GLY A 262 -5.60 -7.83 38.09
C GLY A 262 -4.84 -6.79 37.25
N PRO A 263 -5.52 -5.87 36.55
CA PRO A 263 -4.89 -4.74 35.88
C PRO A 263 -4.32 -3.78 36.93
N THR A 264 -3.15 -4.12 37.46
CA THR A 264 -2.36 -3.26 38.31
C THR A 264 -1.50 -2.37 37.42
N CYS A 265 -1.45 -1.07 37.75
CA CYS A 265 -0.54 -0.12 37.13
C CYS A 265 0.90 -0.44 37.55
N ASP A 266 1.45 -1.54 37.07
CA ASP A 266 2.83 -1.89 37.33
C ASP A 266 3.69 -1.16 36.29
N ILE A 267 4.21 0.00 36.72
CA ILE A 267 5.04 0.90 35.94
C ILE A 267 6.46 0.36 35.96
N GLY A 268 6.74 -0.63 35.11
CA GLY A 268 8.11 -1.11 34.87
C GLY A 268 9.02 -0.01 34.29
N THR A 269 10.33 -0.13 34.51
CA THR A 269 11.39 0.86 34.21
C THR A 269 11.43 1.39 32.76
N GLY A 270 11.03 0.61 31.76
CA GLY A 270 10.86 1.10 30.37
C GLY A 270 9.71 2.10 30.18
N LYS A 271 8.73 2.11 31.10
CA LYS A 271 7.60 3.05 31.12
C LYS A 271 7.96 4.42 31.71
N GLN A 272 9.17 4.65 32.22
CA GLN A 272 9.54 5.95 32.81
C GLN A 272 9.52 7.11 31.79
N ILE A 273 9.85 6.84 30.53
CA ILE A 273 9.86 7.86 29.46
C ILE A 273 8.42 8.17 29.03
N ILE A 274 7.62 7.13 28.79
CA ILE A 274 6.20 7.25 28.40
C ILE A 274 5.37 7.82 29.56
N SER A 275 5.66 7.46 30.81
CA SER A 275 4.98 8.03 31.99
C SER A 275 5.43 9.46 32.26
N LYS A 276 6.70 9.82 32.05
CA LYS A 276 7.14 11.23 32.09
C LYS A 276 6.48 12.05 30.99
N PHE A 277 6.41 11.53 29.76
CA PHE A 277 5.74 12.22 28.65
C PHE A 277 4.23 12.33 28.91
N SER A 278 3.55 11.24 29.25
CA SER A 278 2.13 11.23 29.60
C SER A 278 1.81 12.11 30.80
N PHE A 279 2.65 12.11 31.84
CA PHE A 279 2.46 12.96 33.03
C PHE A 279 2.74 14.43 32.71
N LYS A 280 3.76 14.74 31.90
CA LYS A 280 4.08 16.12 31.48
C LYS A 280 3.03 16.65 30.50
N PHE A 281 2.51 15.79 29.62
CA PHE A 281 1.39 16.04 28.72
C PHE A 281 0.11 16.26 29.52
N GLN A 282 -0.27 15.36 30.43
CA GLN A 282 -1.43 15.53 31.32
C GLN A 282 -1.30 16.75 32.24
N LYS A 283 -0.13 17.02 32.81
CA LYS A 283 0.14 18.21 33.60
C LYS A 283 0.02 19.48 32.76
N SER A 284 0.54 19.49 31.54
CA SER A 284 0.38 20.61 30.60
C SER A 284 -1.08 20.77 30.15
N LEU A 285 -1.82 19.66 29.96
CA LEU A 285 -3.26 19.66 29.68
C LEU A 285 -4.11 20.22 30.83
N ARG A 286 -3.69 19.96 32.07
CA ARG A 286 -4.42 20.30 33.29
C ARG A 286 -4.08 21.71 33.80
N GLU A 287 -2.82 22.13 33.69
CA GLU A 287 -2.30 23.40 34.23
C GLU A 287 -2.20 24.51 33.18
N SER A 288 -2.18 24.22 31.88
CA SER A 288 -2.11 25.30 30.90
C SER A 288 -3.44 26.04 30.80
N LYS A 289 -3.39 27.35 31.10
CA LYS A 289 -4.49 28.29 30.83
C LYS A 289 -4.59 28.64 29.34
N ASN A 290 -3.59 28.27 28.54
CA ASN A 290 -3.51 28.64 27.13
C ASN A 290 -4.14 27.56 26.25
N ILE A 291 -5.40 27.77 25.87
CA ILE A 291 -6.18 26.87 25.01
C ILE A 291 -5.47 26.62 23.67
N LEU A 292 -4.72 27.59 23.14
CA LEU A 292 -4.00 27.45 21.88
C LEU A 292 -2.89 26.40 21.95
N LEU A 293 -2.17 26.33 23.07
CA LEU A 293 -1.14 25.31 23.29
C LEU A 293 -1.76 23.91 23.36
N LEU A 294 -2.92 23.79 24.01
CA LEU A 294 -3.68 22.54 24.08
C LEU A 294 -4.14 22.06 22.70
N ILE A 295 -4.68 22.97 21.88
CA ILE A 295 -5.10 22.67 20.50
C ILE A 295 -3.91 22.17 19.69
N GLY A 296 -2.78 22.88 19.71
CA GLY A 296 -1.59 22.50 18.95
C GLY A 296 -1.05 21.13 19.35
N LEU A 297 -1.06 20.82 20.64
CA LEU A 297 -0.60 19.55 21.18
C LEU A 297 -1.54 18.37 20.85
N VAL A 298 -2.86 18.60 20.79
CA VAL A 298 -3.82 17.60 20.32
C VAL A 298 -3.69 17.36 18.81
N VAL A 299 -3.59 18.42 18.01
CA VAL A 299 -3.43 18.31 16.54
C VAL A 299 -2.15 17.57 16.18
N LEU A 300 -1.02 17.96 16.79
CA LEU A 300 0.27 17.31 16.58
C LEU A 300 0.22 15.82 16.96
N PHE A 301 -0.37 15.52 18.11
CA PHE A 301 -0.50 14.14 18.57
C PHE A 301 -1.39 13.31 17.63
N ALA A 302 -2.57 13.81 17.26
CA ALA A 302 -3.48 13.14 16.32
C ALA A 302 -2.79 12.89 14.97
N GLY A 303 -2.06 13.88 14.45
CA GLY A 303 -1.33 13.73 13.19
C GLY A 303 -0.24 12.68 13.23
N ILE A 304 0.58 12.66 14.29
CA ILE A 304 1.64 11.63 14.44
C ILE A 304 1.02 10.24 14.49
N VAL A 305 -0.05 10.05 15.27
CA VAL A 305 -0.72 8.75 15.39
C VAL A 305 -1.29 8.32 14.03
N THR A 306 -1.99 9.21 13.35
CA THR A 306 -2.60 8.94 12.02
C THR A 306 -1.54 8.54 10.99
N ILE A 307 -0.40 9.23 10.95
CA ILE A 307 0.70 8.93 10.02
C ILE A 307 1.33 7.56 10.30
N ILE A 308 1.46 7.18 11.57
CA ILE A 308 2.01 5.88 11.97
C ILE A 308 1.02 4.75 11.68
N GLU A 309 -0.27 5.02 11.83
CA GLU A 309 -1.36 4.06 11.62
C GLU A 309 -1.59 3.75 10.15
N PHE A 310 -1.53 4.77 9.29
CA PHE A 310 -1.90 4.66 7.88
C PHE A 310 -1.21 3.51 7.12
N PRO A 311 0.10 3.26 7.23
CA PRO A 311 0.75 2.11 6.58
C PRO A 311 0.16 0.74 6.96
N CYS A 312 -0.43 0.62 8.15
CA CYS A 312 -1.01 -0.64 8.64
C CYS A 312 -2.40 -0.92 8.05
N SER A 313 -3.02 0.07 7.41
CA SER A 313 -4.37 -0.05 6.84
C SER A 313 -4.44 0.37 5.35
N ALA A 314 -3.35 0.93 4.81
CA ALA A 314 -3.26 1.54 3.48
C ALA A 314 -3.79 0.68 2.32
N ALA A 315 -3.80 -0.65 2.43
CA ALA A 315 -4.36 -1.50 1.39
C ALA A 315 -5.84 -1.21 1.08
N VAL A 316 -6.67 -0.95 2.09
CA VAL A 316 -8.13 -0.75 1.90
C VAL A 316 -8.45 0.60 1.25
N PRO A 317 -7.91 1.74 1.73
CA PRO A 317 -8.12 3.03 1.08
C PRO A 317 -7.60 3.08 -0.34
N VAL A 318 -6.52 2.34 -0.65
CA VAL A 318 -5.95 2.26 -2.01
C VAL A 318 -6.90 1.60 -2.98
N VAL A 319 -7.47 0.47 -2.58
CA VAL A 319 -8.47 -0.23 -3.39
C VAL A 319 -9.66 0.69 -3.64
N PHE A 320 -10.14 1.39 -2.60
CA PHE A 320 -11.26 2.31 -2.75
C PHE A 320 -10.94 3.52 -3.64
N ALA A 321 -9.77 4.15 -3.48
CA ALA A 321 -9.30 5.23 -4.34
C ALA A 321 -9.17 4.79 -5.81
N GLY A 322 -8.68 3.57 -6.05
CA GLY A 322 -8.63 2.97 -7.38
C GLY A 322 -10.01 2.82 -8.03
N ILE A 323 -11.00 2.32 -7.28
CA ILE A 323 -12.40 2.21 -7.75
C ILE A 323 -12.98 3.59 -8.09
N LEU A 324 -12.72 4.60 -7.27
CA LEU A 324 -13.19 5.96 -7.52
C LEU A 324 -12.51 6.59 -8.74
N SER A 325 -11.22 6.32 -8.97
CA SER A 325 -10.48 6.80 -10.15
C SER A 325 -11.06 6.22 -11.45
N GLN A 326 -11.41 4.94 -11.46
CA GLN A 326 -12.01 4.27 -12.62
C GLN A 326 -13.44 4.75 -12.92
N SER A 327 -14.12 5.32 -11.92
CA SER A 327 -15.51 5.77 -12.05
C SER A 327 -15.65 7.11 -12.80
N HIS A 328 -14.57 7.69 -13.31
CA HIS A 328 -14.56 8.95 -14.09
C HIS A 328 -15.35 10.09 -13.43
N LEU A 329 -15.28 10.17 -12.09
CA LEU A 329 -16.07 11.11 -11.32
C LEU A 329 -15.47 12.53 -11.39
N PRO A 330 -16.31 13.57 -11.41
CA PRO A 330 -15.86 14.93 -11.14
C PRO A 330 -15.19 15.01 -9.75
N SER A 331 -14.19 15.88 -9.61
CA SER A 331 -13.38 15.99 -8.38
C SER A 331 -14.20 16.20 -7.11
N PHE A 332 -15.36 16.87 -7.21
CA PHE A 332 -16.26 17.05 -6.08
C PHE A 332 -16.88 15.73 -5.59
N PHE A 333 -17.37 14.89 -6.50
CA PHE A 333 -17.94 13.59 -6.13
C PHE A 333 -16.86 12.64 -5.61
N TYR A 334 -15.66 12.69 -6.18
CA TYR A 334 -14.51 11.94 -5.67
C TYR A 334 -14.22 12.28 -4.20
N LEU A 335 -14.13 13.57 -3.86
CA LEU A 335 -13.93 14.01 -2.47
C LEU A 335 -15.12 13.67 -1.56
N LEU A 336 -16.34 13.72 -2.08
CA LEU A 336 -17.54 13.34 -1.33
C LEU A 336 -17.53 11.86 -0.94
N TYR A 337 -17.16 10.97 -1.87
CA TYR A 337 -17.05 9.53 -1.59
C TYR A 337 -15.91 9.21 -0.63
N ILE A 338 -14.77 9.90 -0.73
CA ILE A 338 -13.70 9.81 0.28
C ILE A 338 -14.20 10.27 1.65
N THR A 339 -14.93 11.39 1.70
CA THR A 339 -15.51 11.87 2.97
C THR A 339 -16.48 10.85 3.55
N PHE A 340 -17.30 10.23 2.70
CA PHE A 340 -18.24 9.19 3.13
C PHE A 340 -17.50 7.95 3.65
N TYR A 341 -16.43 7.52 2.99
CA TYR A 341 -15.53 6.47 3.47
C TYR A 341 -14.94 6.81 4.85
N LEU A 342 -14.44 8.04 5.03
CA LEU A 342 -13.83 8.49 6.28
C LEU A 342 -14.80 8.47 7.47
N ILE A 343 -16.10 8.72 7.23
CA ILE A 343 -17.13 8.64 8.27
C ILE A 343 -17.25 7.21 8.81
N PHE A 344 -17.18 6.20 7.93
CA PHE A 344 -17.26 4.80 8.33
C PHE A 344 -15.93 4.27 8.88
N TYR A 345 -14.81 4.80 8.39
CA TYR A 345 -13.49 4.57 8.96
C TYR A 345 -13.39 5.06 10.40
N LEU A 346 -13.91 6.26 10.72
CA LEU A 346 -13.87 6.82 12.08
C LEU A 346 -15.08 6.44 12.95
N LEU A 347 -15.87 5.47 12.53
CA LEU A 347 -17.19 5.23 13.12
C LEU A 347 -17.06 4.77 14.58
N ASP A 348 -16.12 3.89 14.88
CA ASP A 348 -15.93 3.37 16.23
C ASP A 348 -15.32 4.41 17.18
N GLU A 349 -14.40 5.27 16.73
CA GLU A 349 -13.91 6.39 17.56
C GLU A 349 -15.01 7.42 17.80
N ILE A 350 -15.85 7.71 16.80
CA ILE A 350 -17.02 8.58 16.95
C ILE A 350 -17.98 7.99 17.98
N ILE A 351 -18.31 6.70 17.88
CA ILE A 351 -19.20 6.01 18.83
C ILE A 351 -18.62 6.09 20.25
N VAL A 352 -17.35 5.75 20.42
CA VAL A 352 -16.72 5.75 21.74
C VAL A 352 -16.59 7.16 22.32
N PHE A 353 -16.25 8.14 21.48
CA PHE A 353 -16.24 9.55 21.87
C PHE A 353 -17.62 10.02 22.33
N LEU A 354 -18.68 9.71 21.58
CA LEU A 354 -20.05 10.07 21.94
C LEU A 354 -20.49 9.41 23.25
N ILE A 355 -20.21 8.11 23.42
CA ILE A 355 -20.48 7.40 24.68
C ILE A 355 -19.75 8.08 25.84
N ALA A 356 -18.46 8.38 25.69
CA ALA A 356 -17.66 9.04 26.72
C ALA A 356 -18.20 10.45 27.03
N PHE A 357 -18.58 11.21 26.00
CA PHE A 357 -19.16 12.54 26.12
C PHE A 357 -20.49 12.54 26.89
N PHE A 358 -21.41 11.61 26.59
CA PHE A 358 -22.71 11.55 27.25
C PHE A 358 -22.66 10.92 28.65
N THR A 359 -21.92 9.82 28.80
CA THR A 359 -21.95 9.03 30.04
C THR A 359 -20.99 9.57 31.11
N MET A 360 -19.92 10.28 30.72
CA MET A 360 -18.81 10.68 31.61
C MET A 360 -18.23 9.50 32.43
N LYS A 361 -18.49 8.26 32.00
CA LYS A 361 -18.12 7.01 32.67
C LYS A 361 -17.45 6.10 31.65
N ILE A 362 -16.38 5.43 32.06
CA ILE A 362 -15.66 4.50 31.19
C ILE A 362 -16.22 3.10 31.42
N TRP A 363 -17.24 2.72 30.64
CA TRP A 363 -17.72 1.34 30.71
C TRP A 363 -16.65 0.33 30.25
N LEU A 364 -15.76 0.74 29.32
CA LEU A 364 -14.59 -0.01 28.85
C LEU A 364 -13.46 -0.22 29.89
N SER A 365 -13.52 0.42 31.07
CA SER A 365 -12.50 0.31 32.14
C SER A 365 -12.78 -0.81 33.15
N SER A 366 -13.79 -1.65 32.90
CA SER A 366 -14.00 -2.88 33.67
C SER A 366 -12.74 -3.73 33.58
N SER A 367 -12.15 -4.09 34.72
CA SER A 367 -10.89 -4.82 34.80
C SER A 367 -10.90 -6.13 34.00
N LYS A 368 -12.07 -6.79 33.91
CA LYS A 368 -12.27 -7.99 33.12
C LYS A 368 -12.29 -7.69 31.61
N VAL A 369 -13.00 -6.65 31.19
CA VAL A 369 -13.13 -6.26 29.78
C VAL A 369 -11.78 -5.81 29.23
N THR A 370 -11.06 -4.94 29.95
CA THR A 370 -9.71 -4.48 29.54
C THR A 370 -8.74 -5.66 29.39
N THR A 371 -8.82 -6.67 30.27
CA THR A 371 -7.95 -7.85 30.20
C THR A 371 -8.22 -8.66 28.93
N TRP A 372 -9.49 -8.91 28.58
CA TRP A 372 -9.83 -9.63 27.35
C TRP A 372 -9.51 -8.84 26.08
N ILE A 373 -9.70 -7.52 26.07
CA ILE A 373 -9.33 -6.66 24.93
C ILE A 373 -7.83 -6.75 24.65
N ILE A 374 -6.97 -6.76 25.68
CA ILE A 374 -5.51 -6.88 25.51
C ILE A 374 -5.13 -8.24 24.89
N LEU A 375 -5.83 -9.32 25.23
CA LEU A 375 -5.61 -10.62 24.60
C LEU A 375 -6.00 -10.58 23.12
N VAL A 376 -7.18 -10.04 22.81
CA VAL A 376 -7.65 -9.90 21.42
C VAL A 376 -6.64 -9.08 20.62
N GLN A 377 -6.18 -7.94 21.14
CA GLN A 377 -5.15 -7.11 20.50
C GLN A 377 -3.85 -7.88 20.26
N ALA A 378 -3.39 -8.68 21.24
CA ALA A 378 -2.19 -9.52 21.07
C ALA A 378 -2.35 -10.55 19.95
N ILE A 379 -3.50 -11.24 19.90
CA ILE A 379 -3.81 -12.25 18.87
C ILE A 379 -3.82 -11.61 17.49
N ILE A 380 -4.48 -10.47 17.32
CA ILE A 380 -4.57 -9.85 15.99
C ILE A 380 -3.20 -9.27 15.57
N LEU A 381 -2.42 -8.68 16.49
CA LEU A 381 -1.04 -8.25 16.19
C LEU A 381 -0.13 -9.41 15.78
N PHE A 382 -0.26 -10.58 16.42
CA PHE A 382 0.45 -11.78 15.98
C PHE A 382 0.01 -12.23 14.59
N GLY A 383 -1.30 -12.24 14.33
CA GLY A 383 -1.86 -12.59 13.02
C GLY A 383 -1.35 -11.68 11.91
N LEU A 384 -1.41 -10.36 12.11
CA LEU A 384 -0.87 -9.37 11.17
C LEU A 384 0.64 -9.48 11.03
N GLY A 385 1.37 -9.60 12.15
CA GLY A 385 2.82 -9.74 12.14
C GLY A 385 3.28 -10.97 11.36
N ALA A 386 2.62 -12.11 11.57
CA ALA A 386 2.88 -13.34 10.84
C ALA A 386 2.49 -13.22 9.36
N TYR A 387 1.36 -12.57 9.05
CA TYR A 387 0.94 -12.30 7.67
C TYR A 387 1.99 -11.48 6.90
N TYR A 388 2.47 -10.38 7.48
CA TYR A 388 3.49 -9.53 6.82
C TYR A 388 4.87 -10.21 6.72
N LEU A 389 5.27 -11.04 7.69
CA LEU A 389 6.57 -11.73 7.65
C LEU A 389 6.58 -13.00 6.78
N PHE A 390 5.51 -13.79 6.84
CA PHE A 390 5.44 -15.13 6.23
C PHE A 390 4.48 -15.22 5.04
N GLY A 391 3.65 -14.20 4.80
CA GLY A 391 2.77 -14.16 3.62
C GLY A 391 3.54 -14.35 2.31
N PHE A 392 4.79 -13.86 2.24
CA PHE A 392 5.69 -14.08 1.12
C PHE A 392 6.00 -15.57 0.83
N TYR A 393 6.04 -16.42 1.85
CA TYR A 393 6.33 -17.86 1.71
C TYR A 393 5.08 -18.70 1.45
N LEU A 394 3.90 -18.22 1.86
CA LEU A 394 2.62 -18.94 1.76
C LEU A 394 1.99 -18.88 0.36
N PHE A 395 2.42 -17.94 -0.49
CA PHE A 395 1.90 -17.73 -1.85
C PHE A 395 2.92 -18.03 -2.96
N ARG A 396 3.99 -18.76 -2.63
CA ARG A 396 4.97 -19.26 -3.61
C ARG A 396 4.57 -20.61 -4.19
#